data_AF-A0A8S3H1Y5-F1
#
_entry.id   AF-A0A8S3H1Y5-F1
#
_cell.length_a   1.000
_cell.length_b   1.000
_cell.length_c   1.000
_cell.angle_alpha   90.00
_cell.angle_beta   90.00
_cell.angle_gamma   90.00
#
_symmetry.space_group_name_H-M   'P 1'
#
loop_
_entity.id
_entity.type
_entity.pdbx_description
1 polymer ?
#
loop_
_entity_poly.entity_id
_entity_poly.type
_entity_poly.pdbx_seq_one_letter_code
_entity_poly.pdbx_strand_id
1 'polypeptide(L)'
;MLDEQTAVLTSLGSGEDATLLRAKMQSRSLLSDMESFKAANPLGTIEDFVRWYSPRDWIETEEVDADGNIQKHYSLSPRMQLPDNLWVEVWQQARPIPVRRQKRLFDDGKEAEKILQKLSSLSPGEILEQLIPVLLHTVYDRIAKEIEEMEESNAVALLETLNAKEVLIVKGKDERKKKLQQDFIVCLTSVEQYICRFKSFKEKLFSPDLNHKEKEEMIKVVTELHTRPEIPVKGAAHGRLGKRLASLFTKTKPTTNQANNDSTEAKNQFMTPAGKEYILRASIARPSNLRSRQSPQR
;
A
#
# COMPACT_ATOMS: atom_id res chain seq x y z
N MET A 1 25.36 1.82 5.68
CA MET A 1 26.03 2.83 6.52
C MET A 1 25.28 3.19 7.79
N LEU A 2 24.09 3.85 7.80
CA LEU A 2 23.36 4.09 9.07
C LEU A 2 22.96 2.78 9.75
N ASP A 3 22.45 1.82 8.99
CA ASP A 3 22.11 0.47 9.49
C ASP A 3 23.36 -0.33 9.91
N GLU A 4 24.51 -0.04 9.31
CA GLU A 4 25.79 -0.67 9.68
C GLU A 4 26.37 -0.03 10.94
N GLN A 5 26.29 1.30 11.07
CA GLN A 5 26.67 2.02 12.27
C GLN A 5 25.77 1.62 13.44
N THR A 6 24.45 1.51 13.23
CA THR A 6 23.53 1.02 14.25
C THR A 6 23.78 -0.45 14.56
N ALA A 7 24.04 -1.31 13.58
CA ALA A 7 24.41 -2.71 13.82
C ALA A 7 25.71 -2.84 14.61
N VAL A 8 26.76 -2.06 14.27
CA VAL A 8 28.04 -2.03 14.99
C VAL A 8 27.83 -1.53 16.42
N LEU A 9 27.07 -0.46 16.62
CA LEU A 9 26.73 0.04 17.96
C LEU A 9 25.91 -0.98 18.76
N THR A 10 24.98 -1.70 18.12
CA THR A 10 24.16 -2.73 18.78
C THR A 10 25.00 -3.96 19.15
N SER A 11 25.98 -4.31 18.32
CA SER A 11 26.90 -5.43 18.56
C SER A 11 27.88 -5.20 19.70
N LEU A 12 28.13 -3.94 20.07
CA LEU A 12 29.15 -3.59 21.07
C LEU A 12 28.76 -3.97 22.52
N GLY A 13 27.54 -4.46 22.80
CA GLY A 13 27.14 -4.88 24.15
C GLY A 13 27.04 -3.72 25.16
N SER A 14 26.70 -4.00 26.43
CA SER A 14 26.35 -2.98 27.44
C SER A 14 27.40 -2.73 28.54
N GLY A 15 28.62 -3.24 28.40
CA GLY A 15 29.70 -2.98 29.38
C GLY A 15 30.14 -1.52 29.41
N GLU A 16 30.85 -1.10 30.47
CA GLU A 16 31.36 0.27 30.62
C GLU A 16 32.31 0.65 29.47
N ASP A 17 33.26 -0.23 29.12
CA ASP A 17 34.18 -0.05 27.98
C ASP A 17 33.45 0.06 26.64
N ALA A 18 32.40 -0.76 26.45
CA ALA A 18 31.56 -0.72 25.27
C ALA A 18 30.76 0.58 25.16
N THR A 19 30.32 1.12 26.30
CA THR A 19 29.56 2.37 26.37
C THR A 19 30.46 3.56 26.06
N LEU A 20 31.70 3.56 26.55
CA LEU A 20 32.72 4.54 26.18
C LEU A 20 33.09 4.45 24.70
N LEU A 21 33.23 3.24 24.15
CA LEU A 21 33.54 3.05 22.73
C LEU A 21 32.38 3.51 21.83
N ARG A 22 31.13 3.22 22.19
CA ARG A 22 29.94 3.76 21.51
C ARG A 22 29.90 5.28 21.56
N ALA A 23 30.17 5.87 22.73
CA ALA A 23 30.24 7.32 22.91
C ALA A 23 31.33 7.95 22.03
N LYS A 24 32.51 7.32 21.93
CA LYS A 24 33.61 7.75 21.04
C LYS A 24 33.28 7.59 19.55
N MET A 25 32.57 6.53 19.17
CA MET A 25 32.13 6.36 17.78
C MET A 25 31.08 7.40 17.39
N GLN A 26 30.17 7.73 18.32
CA GLN A 26 29.16 8.77 18.15
C GLN A 26 29.73 10.19 18.23
N SER A 27 30.85 10.40 18.93
CA SER A 27 31.50 11.71 19.04
C SER A 27 32.37 12.09 17.83
N ARG A 28 32.48 11.26 16.80
CA ARG A 28 33.26 11.58 15.59
C ARG A 28 32.76 12.82 14.85
N SER A 29 31.44 12.98 14.74
CA SER A 29 30.85 14.20 14.17
C SER A 29 31.16 15.41 15.04
N LEU A 30 30.91 15.28 16.34
CA LEU A 30 31.19 16.32 17.33
C LEU A 30 32.66 16.77 17.31
N LEU A 31 33.61 15.84 17.22
CA LEU A 31 35.04 16.13 17.11
C LEU A 31 35.33 16.92 15.84
N SER A 32 34.83 16.48 14.68
CA SER A 32 35.01 17.18 13.39
C SER A 32 34.48 18.62 13.47
N ASP A 33 33.31 18.80 14.08
CA ASP A 33 32.68 20.10 14.25
C ASP A 33 33.51 21.00 15.18
N MET A 34 33.96 20.49 16.33
CA MET A 34 34.83 21.21 17.26
C MET A 34 36.18 21.59 16.63
N GLU A 35 36.80 20.70 15.86
CA GLU A 35 38.04 20.99 15.14
C GLU A 35 37.86 22.14 14.14
N SER A 36 36.73 22.15 13.43
CA SER A 36 36.41 23.17 12.44
C SER A 36 36.13 24.52 13.09
N PHE A 37 35.43 24.49 14.22
CA PHE A 37 35.12 25.67 15.00
C PHE A 37 36.37 26.31 15.57
N LYS A 38 37.29 25.52 16.15
CA LYS A 38 38.59 26.02 16.65
C LYS A 38 39.45 26.59 15.53
N ALA A 39 39.41 26.01 14.33
CA ALA A 39 40.14 26.54 13.18
C ALA A 39 39.60 27.90 12.71
N ALA A 40 38.28 28.09 12.78
CA ALA A 40 37.62 29.35 12.44
C ALA A 40 37.73 30.40 13.56
N ASN A 41 37.75 29.95 14.82
CA ASN A 41 37.75 30.78 16.02
C ASN A 41 38.92 30.40 16.95
N PRO A 42 40.15 30.91 16.71
CA PRO A 42 41.34 30.50 17.45
C PRO A 42 41.30 30.82 18.96
N LEU A 43 40.52 31.82 19.37
CA LEU A 43 40.33 32.21 20.77
C LEU A 43 39.02 31.67 21.37
N GLY A 44 38.23 30.92 20.60
CA GLY A 44 36.94 30.42 21.04
C GLY A 44 37.09 29.39 22.15
N THR A 45 36.24 29.49 23.16
CA THR A 45 36.18 28.51 24.25
C THR A 45 35.08 27.47 24.01
N ILE A 46 34.97 26.47 24.89
CA ILE A 46 33.92 25.46 24.78
C ILE A 46 32.53 26.08 24.97
N GLU A 47 32.44 27.13 25.79
CA GLU A 47 31.24 27.93 26.01
C GLU A 47 30.75 28.57 24.71
N ASP A 48 31.66 29.16 23.93
CA ASP A 48 31.33 29.75 22.63
C ASP A 48 30.85 28.69 21.64
N PHE A 49 31.49 27.51 21.64
CA PHE A 49 31.07 26.39 20.81
C PHE A 49 29.68 25.89 21.21
N VAL A 50 29.41 25.70 22.51
CA VAL A 50 28.12 25.23 23.01
C VAL A 50 27.02 26.22 22.71
N ARG A 51 27.27 27.52 22.89
CA ARG A 51 26.32 28.58 22.54
C ARG A 51 25.90 28.52 21.06
N TRP A 52 26.82 28.15 20.16
CA TRP A 52 26.54 28.00 18.73
C TRP A 52 25.90 26.64 18.38
N TYR A 53 26.47 25.55 18.87
CA TYR A 53 26.15 24.17 18.46
C TYR A 53 24.97 23.55 19.25
N SER A 54 24.82 23.92 20.52
CA SER A 54 23.68 23.54 21.37
C SER A 54 23.17 24.74 22.17
N PRO A 55 22.41 25.67 21.54
CA PRO A 55 21.85 26.84 22.24
C PRO A 55 20.97 26.49 23.44
N ARG A 56 20.44 25.26 23.49
CA ARG A 56 19.65 24.75 24.62
C ARG A 56 20.49 24.50 25.88
N ASP A 57 21.78 24.25 25.71
CA ASP A 57 22.72 24.01 26.81
C ASP A 57 23.41 25.30 27.30
N TRP A 58 23.01 26.45 26.75
CA TRP A 58 23.41 27.78 27.21
C TRP A 58 22.27 28.40 28.01
N ILE A 59 22.47 28.56 29.32
CA ILE A 59 21.42 29.05 30.24
C ILE A 59 21.71 30.50 30.61
N GLU A 60 20.67 31.33 30.52
CA GLU A 60 20.64 32.69 31.05
C GLU A 60 19.86 32.67 32.37
N THR A 61 20.53 33.04 33.46
CA THR A 61 19.94 33.19 34.79
C THR A 61 19.96 34.67 35.17
N GLU A 62 18.80 35.20 35.53
CA GLU A 62 18.67 36.57 36.03
C GLU A 62 18.70 36.52 37.56
N GLU A 63 19.77 37.05 38.14
CA GLU A 63 19.89 37.22 39.59
C GLU A 63 19.64 38.70 39.92
N VAL A 64 18.88 38.97 40.97
CA VAL A 64 18.64 40.33 41.44
C VAL A 64 19.61 40.59 42.58
N ASP A 65 20.53 41.54 42.37
CA ASP A 65 21.46 41.97 43.40
C ASP A 65 20.73 42.55 44.62
N ALA A 66 21.44 42.64 45.74
CA ALA A 66 20.95 43.30 46.96
C ALA A 66 20.51 44.77 46.74
N ASP A 67 21.00 45.41 45.67
CA ASP A 67 20.67 46.78 45.26
C ASP A 67 19.49 46.86 44.26
N GLY A 68 18.83 45.73 43.95
CA GLY A 68 17.67 45.68 43.05
C GLY A 68 18.00 45.71 41.56
N ASN A 69 19.28 45.60 41.19
CA ASN A 69 19.71 45.51 39.80
C ASN A 69 19.62 44.07 39.29
N ILE A 70 19.08 43.89 38.08
CA ILE A 70 19.02 42.58 37.40
C ILE A 70 20.37 42.31 36.75
N GLN A 71 21.15 41.40 37.32
CA GLN A 71 22.35 40.86 36.67
C GLN A 71 22.01 39.61 35.88
N LYS A 72 22.33 39.63 34.59
CA LYS A 72 22.22 38.46 33.72
C LYS A 72 23.51 37.65 33.82
N HIS A 73 23.43 36.47 34.40
CA HIS A 73 24.49 35.47 34.41
C HIS A 73 24.27 34.48 33.26
N TYR A 74 25.35 34.15 32.56
CA TYR A 74 25.34 33.13 31.54
C TYR A 74 26.19 31.95 31.98
N SER A 75 25.63 30.74 31.90
CA SER A 75 26.35 29.52 32.29
C SER A 75 25.97 28.34 31.42
N LEU A 76 26.86 27.35 31.38
CA LEU A 76 26.56 26.06 30.75
C LEU A 76 25.50 25.30 31.56
N SER A 77 24.68 24.49 30.89
CA SER A 77 23.66 23.68 31.55
C SER A 77 24.25 22.72 32.61
N PRO A 78 23.48 22.33 33.65
CA PRO A 78 23.97 21.42 34.69
C PRO A 78 24.50 20.09 34.14
N ARG A 79 23.95 19.61 33.02
CA ARG A 79 24.45 18.44 32.29
C ARG A 79 25.86 18.66 31.75
N MET A 80 26.16 19.86 31.26
CA MET A 80 27.46 20.20 30.69
C MET A 80 28.54 20.44 31.74
N GLN A 81 28.15 20.71 32.99
CA GLN A 81 29.04 20.92 34.15
C GLN A 81 29.37 19.63 34.93
N LEU A 82 28.89 18.46 34.49
CA LEU A 82 29.17 17.18 35.14
C LEU A 82 30.68 16.83 35.10
N PRO A 83 31.22 16.20 36.16
CA PRO A 83 32.67 16.00 36.32
C PRO A 83 33.35 15.05 35.32
N ASP A 84 32.61 14.38 34.42
CA ASP A 84 33.14 13.53 33.34
C ASP A 84 32.36 13.78 32.03
N ASN A 85 32.37 15.02 31.55
CA ASN A 85 31.63 15.37 30.35
C ASN A 85 32.44 15.05 29.08
N LEU A 86 31.97 14.07 28.30
CA LEU A 86 32.50 13.69 26.98
C LEU A 86 32.75 14.90 26.06
N TRP A 87 31.90 15.94 26.11
CA TRP A 87 32.06 17.10 25.24
C TRP A 87 33.31 17.92 25.60
N VAL A 88 33.61 18.02 26.90
CA VAL A 88 34.82 18.68 27.40
C VAL A 88 36.05 17.86 27.01
N GLU A 89 36.00 16.53 27.17
CA GLU A 89 37.10 15.64 26.76
C GLU A 89 37.38 15.72 25.25
N VAL A 90 36.33 15.66 24.42
CA VAL A 90 36.45 15.75 22.96
C VAL A 90 36.93 17.14 22.56
N TRP A 91 36.46 18.20 23.24
CA TRP A 91 36.94 19.56 23.02
C TRP A 91 38.44 19.68 23.33
N GLN A 92 38.93 19.10 24.42
CA GLN A 92 40.37 19.11 24.75
C GLN A 92 41.20 18.36 23.69
N GLN A 93 40.67 17.26 23.14
CA GLN A 93 41.36 16.47 22.11
C GLN A 93 41.30 17.12 20.71
N ALA A 94 40.29 17.95 20.44
CA ALA A 94 40.08 18.59 19.15
C ALA A 94 41.18 19.61 18.82
N ARG A 95 41.76 19.48 17.62
CA ARG A 95 42.79 20.38 17.07
C ARG A 95 42.16 21.42 16.13
N PRO A 96 42.74 22.62 15.99
CA PRO A 96 42.24 23.64 15.06
C PRO A 96 42.54 23.24 13.61
N ILE A 97 41.71 22.37 13.02
CA ILE A 97 41.85 21.88 11.64
C ILE A 97 40.65 22.36 10.82
N PRO A 98 40.85 23.14 9.74
CA PRO A 98 39.73 23.57 8.90
C PRO A 98 39.12 22.38 8.15
N VAL A 99 37.80 22.42 7.92
CA VAL A 99 37.00 21.32 7.31
C VAL A 99 37.67 20.70 6.07
N ARG A 100 38.26 21.53 5.19
CA ARG A 100 38.93 21.07 3.96
C ARG A 100 40.12 20.13 4.21
N ARG A 101 40.74 20.18 5.40
CA ARG A 101 41.89 19.36 5.80
C ARG A 101 41.51 18.26 6.80
N GLN A 102 40.26 18.23 7.26
CA GLN A 102 39.80 17.19 8.15
C GLN A 102 39.59 15.87 7.39
N LYS A 103 39.65 14.77 8.14
CA LYS A 103 39.29 13.47 7.60
C LYS A 103 37.79 13.44 7.30
N ARG A 104 37.42 13.10 6.07
CA ARG A 104 36.00 12.97 5.69
C ARG A 104 35.32 11.92 6.57
N LEU A 105 34.23 12.32 7.23
CA LEU A 105 33.37 11.41 8.00
C LEU A 105 32.60 10.46 7.07
N PHE A 106 32.31 10.92 5.85
CA PHE A 106 31.65 10.16 4.80
C PHE A 106 32.54 10.13 3.56
N ASP A 107 32.84 8.92 3.08
CA ASP A 107 33.62 8.69 1.88
C ASP A 107 32.65 8.24 0.77
N ASP A 108 32.17 9.22 0.02
CA ASP A 108 31.23 9.08 -1.08
C ASP A 108 31.74 8.11 -2.16
N GLY A 109 33.05 8.14 -2.46
CA GLY A 109 33.68 7.22 -3.41
C GLY A 109 33.62 5.77 -2.96
N LYS A 110 34.00 5.49 -1.70
CA LYS A 110 33.94 4.13 -1.15
C LYS A 110 32.51 3.59 -1.04
N GLU A 111 31.55 4.43 -0.64
CA GLU A 111 30.16 3.99 -0.53
C GLU A 111 29.56 3.71 -1.92
N ALA A 112 29.90 4.51 -2.93
CA ALA A 112 29.52 4.22 -4.31
C ALA A 112 30.12 2.89 -4.80
N GLU A 113 31.41 2.65 -4.54
CA GLU A 113 32.08 1.39 -4.90
C GLU A 113 31.43 0.18 -4.22
N LYS A 114 31.10 0.27 -2.92
CA LYS A 114 30.36 -0.78 -2.21
C LYS A 114 29.01 -1.08 -2.85
N ILE A 115 28.27 -0.04 -3.27
CA ILE A 115 26.99 -0.22 -3.94
C ILE A 115 27.18 -0.92 -5.29
N LEU A 116 28.16 -0.50 -6.08
CA LEU A 116 28.47 -1.13 -7.37
C LEU A 116 28.91 -2.58 -7.20
N GLN A 117 29.77 -2.86 -6.22
CA GLN A 117 30.19 -4.22 -5.90
C GLN A 117 28.99 -5.07 -5.47
N LYS A 118 28.11 -4.54 -4.60
CA LYS A 118 26.87 -5.22 -4.21
C LYS A 118 26.03 -5.55 -5.44
N LEU A 119 25.77 -4.58 -6.32
CA LEU A 119 25.01 -4.77 -7.56
C LEU A 119 25.66 -5.82 -8.48
N SER A 120 27.00 -5.84 -8.59
CA SER A 120 27.72 -6.82 -9.39
C SER A 120 27.68 -8.24 -8.82
N SER A 121 27.52 -8.36 -7.50
CA SER A 121 27.46 -9.63 -6.78
C SER A 121 26.06 -10.21 -6.64
N LEU A 122 25.02 -9.48 -7.07
CA LEU A 122 23.64 -9.94 -6.94
C LEU A 122 23.40 -11.17 -7.82
N SER A 123 22.78 -12.18 -7.22
CA SER A 123 22.23 -13.31 -7.95
C SER A 123 21.01 -12.89 -8.78
N PRO A 124 20.68 -13.62 -9.87
CA PRO A 124 19.46 -13.36 -10.64
C PRO A 124 18.18 -13.33 -9.79
N GLY A 125 18.12 -14.15 -8.74
CA GLY A 125 16.99 -14.18 -7.80
C GLY A 125 16.85 -12.88 -6.99
N GLU A 126 17.95 -12.33 -6.49
CA GLU A 126 17.95 -11.07 -5.74
C GLU A 126 17.63 -9.86 -6.64
N ILE A 127 18.10 -9.90 -7.89
CA ILE A 127 17.71 -8.89 -8.89
C ILE A 127 16.19 -8.92 -9.11
N LEU A 128 15.61 -10.11 -9.26
CA LEU A 128 14.16 -10.25 -9.38
C LEU A 128 13.44 -9.72 -8.14
N GLU A 129 13.92 -10.02 -6.93
CA GLU A 129 13.33 -9.49 -5.68
C GLU A 129 13.31 -7.95 -5.63
N GLN A 130 14.34 -7.30 -6.17
CA GLN A 130 14.38 -5.83 -6.30
C GLN A 130 13.42 -5.30 -7.37
N LEU A 131 13.14 -6.07 -8.42
CA LEU A 131 12.22 -5.70 -9.49
C LEU A 131 10.74 -5.94 -9.15
N ILE A 132 10.41 -6.84 -8.21
CA ILE A 132 9.02 -7.18 -7.86
C ILE A 132 8.15 -5.94 -7.60
N PRO A 133 8.54 -4.95 -6.78
CA PRO A 133 7.69 -3.78 -6.52
C PRO A 133 7.34 -3.00 -7.80
N VAL A 134 8.32 -2.84 -8.70
CA VAL A 134 8.12 -2.17 -9.99
C VAL A 134 7.18 -2.99 -10.87
N LEU A 135 7.39 -4.31 -10.95
CA LEU A 135 6.51 -5.19 -11.72
C LEU A 135 5.08 -5.16 -11.18
N LEU A 136 4.89 -5.26 -9.86
CA LEU A 136 3.56 -5.21 -9.25
C LEU A 136 2.85 -3.87 -9.51
N HIS A 137 3.59 -2.76 -9.46
CA HIS A 137 3.05 -1.45 -9.82
C HIS A 137 2.61 -1.38 -11.28
N THR A 138 3.42 -1.91 -12.22
CA THR A 138 3.03 -1.92 -13.64
C THR A 138 1.76 -2.75 -13.91
N VAL A 139 1.56 -3.84 -13.16
CA VAL A 139 0.33 -4.64 -13.28
C VAL A 139 -0.85 -3.91 -12.65
N TYR A 140 -0.66 -3.23 -11.52
CA TYR A 140 -1.68 -2.36 -10.94
C TYR A 140 -2.12 -1.28 -11.94
N ASP A 141 -1.18 -0.56 -12.55
CA ASP A 141 -1.47 0.47 -13.55
C ASP A 141 -2.24 -0.09 -14.76
N ARG A 142 -1.88 -1.31 -15.18
CA ARG A 142 -2.62 -1.99 -16.26
C ARG A 142 -4.05 -2.27 -15.83
N ILE A 143 -4.26 -2.83 -14.64
CA ILE A 143 -5.60 -3.15 -14.11
C ILE A 143 -6.42 -1.88 -13.89
N ALA A 144 -5.81 -0.79 -13.42
CA ALA A 144 -6.46 0.50 -13.25
C ALA A 144 -7.04 1.02 -14.57
N LYS A 145 -6.26 1.00 -15.65
CA LYS A 145 -6.73 1.39 -16.99
C LYS A 145 -7.87 0.51 -17.47
N GLU A 146 -7.78 -0.80 -17.25
CA GLU A 146 -8.83 -1.75 -17.66
C GLU A 146 -10.14 -1.52 -16.89
N ILE A 147 -10.05 -1.09 -15.62
CA ILE A 147 -11.22 -0.76 -14.81
C ILE A 147 -11.80 0.61 -15.17
N GLU A 148 -10.98 1.59 -15.54
CA GLU A 148 -11.48 2.88 -16.07
C GLU A 148 -12.27 2.70 -17.38
N GLU A 149 -11.86 1.76 -18.23
CA GLU A 149 -12.61 1.36 -19.43
C GLU A 149 -13.91 0.58 -19.09
N MET A 150 -13.99 0.01 -17.89
CA MET A 150 -15.21 -0.61 -17.40
C MET A 150 -16.14 0.47 -16.82
N GLU A 151 -17.29 0.67 -17.45
CA GLU A 151 -18.35 1.58 -16.98
C GLU A 151 -19.07 1.07 -15.69
N GLU A 152 -18.34 0.45 -14.76
CA GLU A 152 -18.86 -0.25 -13.59
C GLU A 152 -18.35 0.34 -12.27
N SER A 153 -19.28 0.89 -11.46
CA SER A 153 -18.96 1.54 -10.20
C SER A 153 -18.37 0.62 -9.12
N ASN A 154 -18.65 -0.68 -9.15
CA ASN A 154 -18.16 -1.63 -8.13
C ASN A 154 -16.66 -1.97 -8.29
N ALA A 155 -16.11 -1.77 -9.49
CA ALA A 155 -14.71 -2.06 -9.76
C ALA A 155 -13.75 -1.05 -9.10
N VAL A 156 -14.25 0.15 -8.76
CA VAL A 156 -13.49 1.18 -8.04
C VAL A 156 -13.09 0.72 -6.63
N ALA A 157 -14.00 0.06 -5.91
CA ALA A 157 -13.69 -0.47 -4.58
C ALA A 157 -12.59 -1.54 -4.64
N LEU A 158 -12.55 -2.35 -5.70
CA LEU A 158 -11.47 -3.33 -5.90
C LEU A 158 -10.12 -2.64 -6.13
N LEU A 159 -10.08 -1.55 -6.90
CA LEU A 159 -8.87 -0.75 -7.10
C LEU A 159 -8.36 -0.12 -5.80
N GLU A 160 -9.25 0.42 -4.97
CA GLU A 160 -8.88 1.00 -3.67
C GLU A 160 -8.22 -0.05 -2.77
N THR A 161 -8.77 -1.27 -2.72
CA THR A 161 -8.17 -2.37 -1.94
C THR A 161 -6.80 -2.79 -2.47
N LEU A 162 -6.59 -2.76 -3.79
CA LEU A 162 -5.29 -3.05 -4.40
C LEU A 162 -4.26 -1.96 -4.07
N ASN A 163 -4.65 -0.68 -4.20
CA ASN A 163 -3.78 0.45 -3.89
C ASN A 163 -3.34 0.42 -2.41
N ALA A 164 -4.27 0.17 -1.48
CA ALA A 164 -3.94 0.04 -0.07
C ALA A 164 -2.88 -1.05 0.20
N LYS A 165 -2.97 -2.19 -0.50
CA LYS A 165 -1.99 -3.29 -0.39
C LYS A 165 -0.64 -2.94 -1.03
N GLU A 166 -0.65 -2.24 -2.15
CA GLU A 166 0.57 -1.79 -2.83
C GLU A 166 1.39 -0.85 -1.95
N VAL A 167 0.74 0.15 -1.33
CA VAL A 167 1.40 1.08 -0.40
C VAL A 167 2.07 0.34 0.76
N LEU A 168 1.46 -0.76 1.24
CA LEU A 168 2.04 -1.59 2.29
C LEU A 168 3.27 -2.38 1.81
N ILE A 169 3.35 -2.78 0.54
CA ILE A 169 4.53 -3.44 -0.02
C ILE A 169 5.70 -2.48 -0.11
N VAL A 170 5.46 -1.24 -0.56
CA VAL A 170 6.51 -0.22 -0.70
C VAL A 170 7.06 0.19 0.67
N LYS A 171 6.20 0.30 1.70
CA LYS A 171 6.59 0.69 3.07
C LYS A 171 7.01 -0.49 3.95
N GLY A 172 6.83 -1.73 3.49
CA GLY A 172 7.04 -2.94 4.28
C GLY A 172 8.52 -3.24 4.52
N LYS A 173 8.85 -3.70 5.73
CA LYS A 173 10.18 -4.27 6.03
C LYS A 173 10.36 -5.62 5.34
N ASP A 174 11.61 -5.98 5.02
CA ASP A 174 11.97 -7.13 4.18
C ASP A 174 11.33 -8.46 4.61
N GLU A 175 11.23 -8.75 5.90
CA GLU A 175 10.62 -10.01 6.40
C GLU A 175 9.11 -10.13 6.11
N ARG A 176 8.36 -9.03 6.20
CA ARG A 176 6.91 -9.02 5.92
C ARG A 176 6.61 -8.82 4.43
N LYS A 177 7.59 -8.31 3.68
CA LYS A 177 7.47 -7.95 2.27
C LYS A 177 7.05 -9.15 1.41
N LYS A 178 7.66 -10.33 1.61
CA LYS A 178 7.33 -11.55 0.84
C LYS A 178 5.87 -11.97 1.03
N LYS A 179 5.38 -11.96 2.27
CA LYS A 179 3.97 -12.28 2.57
C LYS A 179 3.01 -11.26 1.95
N LEU A 180 3.32 -9.97 2.09
CA LEU A 180 2.52 -8.90 1.49
C LEU A 180 2.47 -8.99 -0.05
N GLN A 181 3.58 -9.35 -0.69
CA GLN A 181 3.63 -9.60 -2.13
C GLN A 181 2.74 -10.79 -2.53
N GLN A 182 2.76 -11.89 -1.78
CA GLN A 182 1.87 -13.02 -2.02
C GLN A 182 0.40 -12.64 -1.87
N ASP A 183 0.04 -11.95 -0.78
CA ASP A 183 -1.32 -11.49 -0.52
C ASP A 183 -1.83 -10.53 -1.62
N PHE A 184 -0.93 -9.74 -2.19
CA PHE A 184 -1.22 -8.87 -3.33
C PHE A 184 -1.45 -9.67 -4.61
N ILE A 185 -0.61 -10.66 -4.92
CA ILE A 185 -0.79 -11.54 -6.10
C ILE A 185 -2.13 -12.29 -6.04
N VAL A 186 -2.51 -12.79 -4.86
CA VAL A 186 -3.82 -13.46 -4.68
C VAL A 186 -4.97 -12.48 -4.94
N CYS A 187 -4.87 -11.26 -4.40
CA CYS A 187 -5.84 -10.20 -4.64
C CYS A 187 -5.93 -9.85 -6.13
N LEU A 188 -4.78 -9.69 -6.78
CA LEU A 188 -4.64 -9.36 -8.18
C LEU A 188 -5.29 -10.43 -9.05
N THR A 189 -5.05 -11.71 -8.77
CA THR A 189 -5.67 -12.84 -9.48
C THR A 189 -7.20 -12.78 -9.36
N SER A 190 -7.72 -12.43 -8.18
CA SER A 190 -9.18 -12.31 -7.99
C SER A 190 -9.79 -11.15 -8.79
N VAL A 191 -9.07 -10.02 -8.88
CA VAL A 191 -9.50 -8.85 -9.67
C VAL A 191 -9.38 -9.12 -11.16
N GLU A 192 -8.31 -9.80 -11.60
CA GLU A 192 -8.15 -10.21 -12.99
C GLU A 192 -9.27 -11.16 -13.43
N GLN A 193 -9.61 -12.16 -12.59
CA GLN A 193 -10.75 -13.04 -12.84
C GLN A 193 -12.06 -12.28 -12.95
N TYR A 194 -12.26 -11.27 -12.10
CA TYR A 194 -13.43 -10.40 -12.14
C TYR A 194 -13.55 -9.68 -13.50
N ILE A 195 -12.47 -9.00 -13.92
CA ILE A 195 -12.41 -8.26 -15.19
C ILE A 195 -12.61 -9.20 -16.38
N CYS A 196 -11.93 -10.35 -16.39
CA CYS A 196 -12.02 -11.31 -17.49
C CYS A 196 -13.43 -11.86 -17.66
N ARG A 197 -14.10 -12.20 -16.54
CA ARG A 197 -15.49 -12.64 -16.56
C ARG A 197 -16.42 -11.54 -17.06
N PHE A 198 -16.25 -10.31 -16.58
CA PHE A 198 -17.06 -9.17 -17.03
C PHE A 198 -16.92 -8.94 -18.55
N LYS A 199 -15.68 -8.89 -19.06
CA LYS A 199 -15.41 -8.75 -20.50
C LYS A 199 -15.99 -9.91 -21.31
N SER A 200 -15.86 -11.15 -20.81
CA SER A 200 -16.44 -12.33 -21.46
C SER A 200 -17.97 -12.24 -21.55
N PHE A 201 -18.63 -11.79 -20.48
CA PHE A 201 -20.07 -11.56 -20.49
C PHE A 201 -20.46 -10.41 -21.41
N LYS A 202 -19.67 -9.33 -21.42
CA LYS A 202 -19.88 -8.19 -22.31
C LYS A 202 -19.87 -8.65 -23.78
N GLU A 203 -18.83 -9.34 -24.21
CA GLU A 203 -18.72 -9.84 -25.59
C GLU A 203 -19.82 -10.86 -25.97
N LYS A 204 -20.23 -11.73 -25.03
CA LYS A 204 -21.22 -12.78 -25.33
C LYS A 204 -22.65 -12.26 -25.34
N LEU A 205 -22.99 -11.38 -24.40
CA LEU A 205 -24.36 -10.94 -24.15
C LEU A 205 -24.71 -9.65 -24.91
N PHE A 206 -23.74 -8.77 -25.18
CA PHE A 206 -24.02 -7.55 -25.90
C PHE A 206 -24.13 -7.83 -27.41
N SER A 207 -25.22 -7.35 -28.00
CA SER A 207 -25.36 -7.25 -29.46
C SER A 207 -24.86 -5.88 -29.92
N PRO A 208 -24.30 -5.77 -31.15
CA PRO A 208 -23.83 -4.47 -31.66
C PRO A 208 -24.95 -3.42 -31.73
N ASP A 209 -26.21 -3.84 -31.89
CA ASP A 209 -27.37 -2.96 -32.09
C ASP A 209 -28.07 -2.48 -30.79
N LEU A 210 -27.38 -2.49 -29.64
CA LEU A 210 -27.96 -2.10 -28.35
C LEU A 210 -28.06 -0.58 -28.19
N ASN A 211 -29.23 -0.11 -27.76
CA ASN A 211 -29.44 1.29 -27.34
C ASN A 211 -28.73 1.57 -26.01
N HIS A 212 -28.42 2.84 -25.71
CA HIS A 212 -27.71 3.23 -24.47
C HIS A 212 -28.41 2.73 -23.19
N LYS A 213 -29.74 2.86 -23.12
CA LYS A 213 -30.54 2.35 -21.99
C LYS A 213 -30.48 0.82 -21.85
N GLU A 214 -30.46 0.11 -22.96
CA GLU A 214 -30.36 -1.35 -22.95
C GLU A 214 -28.94 -1.79 -22.56
N LYS A 215 -27.90 -1.03 -22.96
CA LYS A 215 -26.52 -1.26 -22.50
C LYS A 215 -26.39 -1.10 -20.98
N GLU A 216 -26.97 -0.05 -20.40
CA GLU A 216 -26.97 0.14 -18.95
C GLU A 216 -27.72 -0.97 -18.20
N GLU A 217 -28.86 -1.41 -18.72
CA GLU A 217 -29.59 -2.55 -18.15
C GLU A 217 -28.77 -3.84 -18.23
N MET A 218 -28.08 -4.06 -19.34
CA MET A 218 -27.20 -5.21 -19.52
C MET A 218 -25.99 -5.17 -18.58
N ILE A 219 -25.37 -4.00 -18.39
CA ILE A 219 -24.28 -3.82 -17.42
C ILE A 219 -24.79 -4.21 -16.03
N LYS A 220 -25.95 -3.67 -15.60
CA LYS A 220 -26.57 -4.02 -14.30
C LYS A 220 -26.84 -5.53 -14.15
N VAL A 221 -27.29 -6.20 -15.21
CA VAL A 221 -27.47 -7.66 -15.16
C VAL A 221 -26.14 -8.39 -15.02
N VAL A 222 -25.08 -7.95 -15.72
CA VAL A 222 -23.74 -8.54 -15.60
C VAL A 222 -23.14 -8.30 -14.21
N THR A 223 -23.34 -7.12 -13.63
CA THR A 223 -22.90 -6.81 -12.26
C THR A 223 -23.65 -7.67 -11.23
N GLU A 224 -24.97 -7.82 -11.40
CA GLU A 224 -25.79 -8.71 -10.57
C GLU A 224 -25.38 -10.17 -10.73
N LEU A 225 -24.93 -10.60 -11.91
CA LEU A 225 -24.51 -11.98 -12.16
C LEU A 225 -23.19 -12.33 -11.50
N HIS A 226 -22.41 -11.31 -11.17
CA HIS A 226 -21.20 -11.47 -10.39
C HIS A 226 -21.47 -11.58 -8.89
N THR A 227 -22.56 -10.97 -8.40
CA THR A 227 -22.88 -10.88 -6.97
C THR A 227 -23.92 -11.91 -6.53
N ARG A 228 -24.83 -12.32 -7.42
CA ARG A 228 -25.91 -13.27 -7.16
C ARG A 228 -25.78 -14.52 -8.05
N PRO A 229 -26.03 -15.72 -7.51
CA PRO A 229 -26.01 -16.95 -8.29
C PRO A 229 -27.18 -17.05 -9.29
N GLU A 230 -28.28 -16.35 -9.02
CA GLU A 230 -29.51 -16.40 -9.82
C GLU A 230 -30.05 -15.00 -10.08
N ILE A 231 -30.46 -14.74 -11.32
CA ILE A 231 -31.03 -13.45 -11.72
C ILE A 231 -32.30 -13.66 -12.54
N PRO A 232 -33.38 -12.92 -12.22
CA PRO A 232 -34.56 -12.90 -13.06
C PRO A 232 -34.29 -12.16 -14.39
N VAL A 233 -34.31 -12.89 -15.50
CA VAL A 233 -34.21 -12.29 -16.84
C VAL A 233 -35.54 -11.62 -17.20
N LYS A 234 -35.56 -10.28 -17.27
CA LYS A 234 -36.73 -9.51 -17.71
C LYS A 234 -37.15 -9.93 -19.12
N GLY A 235 -38.44 -10.25 -19.29
CA GLY A 235 -38.99 -10.74 -20.56
C GLY A 235 -38.73 -12.21 -20.86
N ALA A 236 -38.08 -12.96 -19.95
CA ALA A 236 -37.82 -14.40 -20.06
C ALA A 236 -37.30 -14.80 -21.46
N ALA A 237 -37.83 -15.86 -22.06
CA ALA A 237 -37.44 -16.34 -23.39
C ALA A 237 -37.77 -15.37 -24.55
N HIS A 238 -38.65 -14.40 -24.33
CA HIS A 238 -39.08 -13.44 -25.35
C HIS A 238 -38.24 -12.16 -25.34
N GLY A 239 -37.54 -11.87 -24.24
CA GLY A 239 -36.62 -10.75 -24.10
C GLY A 239 -35.36 -10.90 -24.97
N ARG A 240 -34.73 -9.78 -25.33
CA ARG A 240 -33.49 -9.77 -26.15
C ARG A 240 -32.36 -10.59 -25.52
N LEU A 241 -32.17 -10.42 -24.21
CA LEU A 241 -31.20 -11.17 -23.40
C LEU A 241 -31.52 -12.68 -23.41
N GLY A 242 -32.78 -13.06 -23.17
CA GLY A 242 -33.22 -14.45 -23.20
C GLY A 242 -33.07 -15.12 -24.58
N LYS A 243 -33.36 -14.40 -25.67
CA LYS A 243 -33.12 -14.87 -27.04
C LYS A 243 -31.62 -15.05 -27.33
N ARG A 244 -30.78 -14.13 -26.87
CA ARG A 244 -29.32 -14.24 -27.02
C ARG A 244 -28.77 -15.43 -26.25
N LEU A 245 -29.19 -15.61 -24.99
CA LEU A 245 -28.86 -16.78 -24.19
C LEU A 245 -29.29 -18.06 -24.88
N ALA A 246 -30.54 -18.14 -25.35
CA ALA A 246 -31.04 -19.29 -26.09
C ALA A 246 -30.17 -19.58 -27.33
N SER A 247 -29.78 -18.54 -28.09
CA SER A 247 -28.89 -18.68 -29.24
C SER A 247 -27.46 -19.13 -28.89
N LEU A 248 -26.95 -18.72 -27.73
CA LEU A 248 -25.64 -19.16 -27.25
C LEU A 248 -25.70 -20.65 -26.86
N PHE A 249 -26.76 -21.06 -26.16
CA PHE A 249 -26.96 -22.44 -25.76
C PHE A 249 -27.26 -23.39 -26.93
N THR A 250 -27.91 -22.91 -28.00
CA THR A 250 -28.09 -23.72 -29.21
C THR A 250 -26.81 -23.84 -30.02
N LYS A 251 -25.95 -22.82 -30.04
CA LYS A 251 -24.63 -22.85 -30.69
C LYS A 251 -23.61 -23.73 -29.97
N THR A 252 -23.71 -23.87 -28.65
CA THR A 252 -22.80 -24.72 -27.86
C THR A 252 -23.19 -26.19 -27.81
N LYS A 253 -24.38 -26.57 -28.29
CA LYS A 253 -24.67 -27.98 -28.59
C LYS A 253 -23.81 -28.38 -29.80
N PRO A 254 -22.78 -29.24 -29.66
CA PRO A 254 -22.16 -29.84 -30.83
C PRO A 254 -23.27 -30.68 -31.51
N THR A 255 -23.40 -30.75 -32.83
CA THR A 255 -22.62 -31.68 -33.68
C THR A 255 -22.39 -33.09 -33.11
N THR A 256 -23.14 -33.52 -32.07
CA THR A 256 -23.14 -34.88 -31.52
C THR A 256 -24.40 -35.66 -31.90
N ASN A 257 -25.44 -34.97 -32.39
CA ASN A 257 -26.62 -35.61 -32.96
C ASN A 257 -26.69 -35.37 -34.48
N GLN A 258 -25.76 -35.96 -35.23
CA GLN A 258 -26.10 -36.44 -36.59
C GLN A 258 -26.67 -37.84 -36.46
N ALA A 259 -27.85 -37.95 -35.84
CA ALA A 259 -28.74 -39.08 -35.98
C ALA A 259 -30.13 -38.60 -35.56
N ASN A 260 -31.09 -38.80 -36.46
CA ASN A 260 -32.51 -38.52 -36.35
C ASN A 260 -32.92 -37.09 -36.75
N ASN A 261 -32.98 -36.94 -38.07
CA ASN A 261 -34.05 -36.19 -38.72
C ASN A 261 -35.40 -36.69 -38.18
N ASP A 262 -36.12 -35.82 -37.48
CA ASP A 262 -37.55 -35.69 -37.73
C ASP A 262 -37.96 -34.23 -37.55
N SER A 263 -38.56 -33.72 -38.61
CA SER A 263 -39.08 -32.36 -38.75
C SER A 263 -40.25 -32.13 -37.81
N THR A 264 -40.02 -31.46 -36.69
CA THR A 264 -41.04 -30.66 -36.00
C THR A 264 -40.36 -29.54 -35.23
N GLU A 265 -40.72 -28.30 -35.57
CA GLU A 265 -40.49 -27.03 -34.87
C GLU A 265 -39.34 -26.96 -33.87
N ALA A 266 -38.32 -26.17 -34.18
CA ALA A 266 -37.21 -25.81 -33.30
C ALA A 266 -37.70 -25.05 -32.05
N LYS A 267 -38.32 -25.77 -31.11
CA LYS A 267 -38.59 -25.29 -29.76
C LYS A 267 -37.23 -25.03 -29.13
N ASN A 268 -37.05 -23.80 -28.62
CA ASN A 268 -35.89 -23.37 -27.84
C ASN A 268 -35.60 -24.37 -26.70
N GLN A 269 -34.85 -25.43 -26.99
CA GLN A 269 -34.46 -26.45 -26.03
C GLN A 269 -33.30 -25.90 -25.20
N PHE A 270 -33.64 -25.17 -24.15
CA PHE A 270 -32.77 -25.01 -23.00
C PHE A 270 -32.31 -26.40 -22.50
N MET A 271 -31.16 -26.45 -21.85
CA MET A 271 -30.67 -27.68 -21.21
C MET A 271 -31.71 -28.22 -20.22
N THR A 272 -31.66 -29.52 -19.93
CA THR A 272 -32.47 -30.12 -18.86
C THR A 272 -32.26 -29.32 -17.57
N PRO A 273 -33.34 -28.87 -16.90
CA PRO A 273 -33.24 -28.01 -15.74
C PRO A 273 -32.46 -28.72 -14.62
N ALA A 274 -31.53 -28.02 -13.97
CA ALA A 274 -30.70 -28.56 -12.90
C ALA A 274 -31.52 -28.92 -11.64
N GLY A 275 -32.69 -28.28 -11.46
CA GLY A 275 -33.62 -28.54 -10.37
C GLY A 275 -35.04 -28.13 -10.75
N LYS A 276 -36.04 -28.74 -10.10
CA LYS A 276 -37.44 -28.33 -10.22
C LYS A 276 -37.79 -27.43 -9.04
N GLU A 277 -38.12 -26.18 -9.32
CA GLU A 277 -38.69 -25.27 -8.32
C GLU A 277 -40.20 -25.22 -8.47
N TYR A 278 -40.92 -25.38 -7.35
CA TYR A 278 -42.38 -25.27 -7.32
C TYR A 278 -42.78 -23.94 -6.70
N ILE A 279 -43.29 -23.02 -7.52
CA ILE A 279 -43.83 -21.76 -7.04
C ILE A 279 -45.32 -21.95 -6.75
N LEU A 280 -45.68 -22.12 -5.48
CA LEU A 280 -47.08 -22.14 -5.04
C LEU A 280 -47.65 -20.71 -5.05
N ARG A 281 -48.38 -20.36 -6.11
CA ARG A 281 -49.13 -19.10 -6.17
C ARG A 281 -50.57 -19.34 -5.70
N ALA A 282 -50.89 -18.93 -4.48
CA ALA A 282 -52.27 -18.90 -4.00
C ALA A 282 -52.94 -17.58 -4.43
N SER A 283 -53.87 -17.65 -5.38
CA SER A 283 -54.75 -16.53 -5.71
C SER A 283 -55.98 -16.55 -4.81
N ILE A 284 -55.99 -15.75 -3.76
CA ILE A 284 -57.21 -15.53 -2.96
C ILE A 284 -58.01 -14.41 -3.63
N ALA A 285 -59.25 -14.69 -4.01
CA ALA A 285 -60.18 -13.66 -4.44
C ALA A 285 -60.36 -12.66 -3.28
N ARG A 286 -60.26 -11.35 -3.56
CA ARG A 286 -60.57 -10.34 -2.54
C ARG A 286 -61.96 -10.64 -1.97
N PRO A 287 -62.11 -10.76 -0.64
CA PRO A 287 -63.41 -11.06 -0.05
C PRO A 287 -64.39 -9.97 -0.48
N SER A 288 -65.54 -10.39 -1.04
CA SER A 288 -66.57 -9.45 -1.43
C SER A 288 -67.17 -8.79 -0.18
N ASN A 289 -67.34 -7.47 -0.22
CA ASN A 289 -67.91 -6.67 0.89
C ASN A 289 -69.30 -7.15 1.33
N LEU A 290 -69.96 -7.99 0.53
CA LEU A 290 -71.29 -8.55 0.79
C LEU A 290 -71.28 -9.91 1.54
N ARG A 291 -70.14 -10.62 1.61
CA ARG A 291 -70.04 -11.94 2.29
C ARG A 291 -68.94 -12.04 3.35
N SER A 292 -68.12 -11.01 3.56
CA SER A 292 -67.18 -10.97 4.68
C SER A 292 -67.92 -10.69 5.99
N ARG A 293 -67.97 -11.66 6.92
CA ARG A 293 -68.38 -11.40 8.30
C ARG A 293 -67.43 -10.37 8.92
N GLN A 294 -67.97 -9.38 9.63
CA GLN A 294 -67.15 -8.46 10.42
C GLN A 294 -66.38 -9.26 11.48
N SER A 295 -65.08 -9.05 11.55
CA SER A 295 -64.22 -9.64 12.59
C SER A 295 -64.57 -9.07 13.96
N PRO A 296 -64.45 -9.84 15.05
CA PRO A 296 -64.80 -9.41 16.41
C PRO A 296 -63.79 -8.40 17.02
N GLN A 297 -62.87 -7.87 16.21
CA GLN A 297 -62.00 -6.75 16.57
C GLN A 297 -62.52 -5.47 15.91
N ARG A 298 -63.64 -4.97 16.44
CA ARG A 298 -63.99 -3.56 16.45
C ARG A 298 -64.82 -3.27 17.69
#